data_AF-A0A8S3I229-F1
#
_entry.id   AF-A0A8S3I229-F1
#
_cell.length_a   1.000
_cell.length_b   1.000
_cell.length_c   1.000
_cell.angle_alpha   90.00
_cell.angle_beta   90.00
_cell.angle_gamma   90.00
#
_symmetry.space_group_name_H-M   'P 1'
#
loop_
_entity.id
_entity.type
_entity.pdbx_description
1 polymer ?
#
loop_
_entity_poly.entity_id
_entity_poly.type
_entity_poly.pdbx_seq_one_letter_code
_entity_poly.pdbx_strand_id
1 'polypeptide(L)'
;MQRTVASEKPRGSVSEVRSSTPDDQRTTITTDNVRSRREFNTKTTCEETLTNANSLFGQFVDELDLLCTKWKELPMKHLLKIFPGTGPIEFDTTILKEFMQADVIPDLCLIFTFWTNRKYLHDQAFGFEDLLERYQISSKTDYKKTFNDLIKINEKTIASECYDNYRHYLETIENVYSTYMLSLCAALHVSKELMQFLEDLTVNDADNLLEAVNDWDETLISTKSVIDFVKLKTFFINADVSIEELRSHQAELAFEDVAECFDAIFKDDEFKNVIELFA
;
A
#
# COMPACT_ATOMS: atom_id res chain seq x y z
N MET A 1 -58.20 28.46 -36.30
CA MET A 1 -58.65 27.06 -36.39
C MET A 1 -58.23 26.37 -35.09
N GLN A 2 -59.09 26.24 -34.07
CA GLN A 2 -60.28 25.36 -33.98
C GLN A 2 -59.85 23.88 -33.85
N ARG A 3 -59.99 23.28 -32.65
CA ARG A 3 -61.17 22.47 -32.18
C ARG A 3 -60.99 21.00 -32.64
N THR A 4 -61.31 19.91 -31.92
CA THR A 4 -62.02 19.68 -30.65
C THR A 4 -61.79 18.21 -30.23
N VAL A 5 -61.77 18.01 -28.92
CA VAL A 5 -62.30 16.89 -28.11
C VAL A 5 -63.43 16.04 -28.75
N ALA A 6 -63.40 14.71 -28.53
CA ALA A 6 -64.53 13.84 -28.12
C ALA A 6 -63.98 12.41 -27.85
N SER A 7 -63.99 11.87 -26.63
CA SER A 7 -65.12 11.25 -25.90
C SER A 7 -65.61 9.95 -26.53
N GLU A 8 -65.41 8.82 -25.85
CA GLU A 8 -66.44 7.77 -25.73
C GLU A 8 -66.14 6.78 -24.59
N LYS A 9 -67.16 6.58 -23.75
CA LYS A 9 -67.32 5.53 -22.73
C LYS A 9 -68.72 4.95 -22.97
N PRO A 10 -68.91 3.63 -22.95
CA PRO A 10 -70.03 3.06 -22.17
C PRO A 10 -69.63 1.71 -21.49
N ARG A 11 -69.90 1.49 -20.19
CA ARG A 11 -71.10 0.91 -19.52
C ARG A 11 -71.25 -0.63 -19.56
N GLY A 12 -71.34 -1.21 -18.35
CA GLY A 12 -72.05 -2.47 -17.99
C GLY A 12 -71.17 -3.72 -17.87
N SER A 13 -71.31 -4.67 -16.92
CA SER A 13 -72.29 -4.89 -15.84
C SER A 13 -71.77 -6.00 -14.87
N VAL A 14 -71.84 -5.73 -13.55
CA VAL A 14 -72.32 -6.55 -12.40
C VAL A 14 -72.02 -8.06 -12.29
N SER A 15 -71.47 -8.49 -11.14
CA SER A 15 -72.05 -9.53 -10.25
C SER A 15 -71.44 -9.51 -8.83
N GLU A 16 -72.33 -9.33 -7.84
CA GLU A 16 -72.09 -9.39 -6.39
C GLU A 16 -72.04 -10.83 -5.89
N VAL A 17 -71.29 -11.09 -4.79
CA VAL A 17 -71.71 -12.06 -3.76
C VAL A 17 -71.41 -11.46 -2.38
N ARG A 18 -72.47 -11.30 -1.59
CA ARG A 18 -72.48 -10.91 -0.16
C ARG A 18 -72.64 -12.15 0.73
N SER A 19 -72.46 -11.89 2.04
CA SER A 19 -72.84 -12.69 3.22
C SER A 19 -71.73 -13.62 3.74
N SER A 20 -71.45 -13.76 5.05
CA SER A 20 -72.10 -13.27 6.27
C SER A 20 -71.21 -13.65 7.47
N THR A 21 -71.01 -12.75 8.42
CA THR A 21 -70.66 -13.05 9.82
C THR A 21 -71.91 -13.58 10.55
N PRO A 22 -71.82 -14.38 11.64
CA PRO A 22 -71.46 -13.82 12.97
C PRO A 22 -70.78 -14.77 14.00
N ASP A 23 -70.27 -14.15 15.08
CA ASP A 23 -70.27 -14.59 16.50
C ASP A 23 -69.56 -15.90 16.92
N ASP A 24 -68.90 -16.05 18.06
CA ASP A 24 -68.50 -15.22 19.20
C ASP A 24 -67.69 -16.17 20.11
N GLN A 25 -66.54 -15.74 20.66
CA GLN A 25 -65.99 -16.21 21.96
C GLN A 25 -64.68 -15.50 22.34
N ARG A 26 -64.88 -14.40 23.07
CA ARG A 26 -64.11 -13.90 24.24
C ARG A 26 -63.47 -15.06 25.05
N THR A 27 -62.24 -15.05 25.57
CA THR A 27 -61.61 -14.15 26.57
C THR A 27 -60.18 -14.69 26.81
N THR A 28 -59.11 -13.89 26.89
CA THR A 28 -58.30 -13.46 28.08
C THR A 28 -56.85 -13.41 27.51
N ILE A 29 -55.95 -12.43 27.70
CA ILE A 29 -55.27 -11.98 28.92
C ILE A 29 -54.64 -10.61 28.65
N THR A 30 -54.65 -9.82 29.71
CA THR A 30 -54.23 -8.44 29.93
C THR A 30 -52.71 -8.21 29.93
N THR A 31 -52.34 -6.97 29.59
CA THR A 31 -51.24 -6.13 30.13
C THR A 31 -49.74 -6.42 29.83
N ASP A 32 -49.09 -5.29 29.52
CA ASP A 32 -47.70 -4.92 29.77
C ASP A 32 -46.62 -5.32 28.77
N ASN A 33 -46.40 -4.44 27.79
CA ASN A 33 -45.18 -3.62 27.79
C ASN A 33 -45.25 -2.50 26.73
N VAL A 34 -45.86 -1.39 27.12
CA VAL A 34 -45.53 -0.08 26.54
C VAL A 34 -44.11 0.27 27.02
N ARG A 35 -43.08 -0.01 26.22
CA ARG A 35 -41.75 0.55 26.43
C ARG A 35 -41.31 1.35 25.22
N SER A 36 -41.85 2.57 25.19
CA SER A 36 -41.14 3.82 24.95
C SER A 36 -40.11 3.78 23.81
N ARG A 37 -40.52 4.29 22.64
CA ARG A 37 -39.63 5.07 21.78
C ARG A 37 -38.99 6.18 22.63
N ARG A 38 -37.74 5.99 23.05
CA ARG A 38 -36.85 7.08 23.46
C ARG A 38 -35.88 7.33 22.32
N GLU A 39 -36.22 8.30 21.48
CA GLU A 39 -35.20 9.09 20.81
C GLU A 39 -34.41 9.80 21.91
N PHE A 40 -33.23 9.29 22.26
CA PHE A 40 -32.31 10.02 23.12
C PHE A 40 -31.67 11.12 22.28
N ASN A 41 -32.37 12.24 22.16
CA ASN A 41 -31.74 13.54 21.93
C ASN A 41 -31.11 13.99 23.26
N THR A 42 -29.96 13.44 23.64
CA THR A 42 -29.13 14.04 24.68
C THR A 42 -28.46 15.26 24.08
N LYS A 43 -29.04 16.45 24.28
CA LYS A 43 -28.29 17.70 24.16
C LYS A 43 -27.17 17.65 25.19
N THR A 44 -25.95 17.36 24.73
CA THR A 44 -24.76 17.41 25.56
C THR A 44 -24.59 18.84 26.08
N THR A 45 -24.47 19.01 27.38
CA THR A 45 -24.22 20.34 27.95
C THR A 45 -22.78 20.75 27.69
N CYS A 46 -22.48 22.06 27.70
CA CYS A 46 -21.09 22.53 27.59
C CYS A 46 -20.19 21.93 28.70
N GLU A 47 -20.74 21.69 29.88
CA GLU A 47 -20.05 21.07 31.01
C GLU A 47 -19.74 19.59 30.76
N GLU A 48 -20.70 18.82 30.21
CA GLU A 48 -20.47 17.43 29.80
C GLU A 48 -19.45 17.33 28.68
N THR A 49 -19.51 18.23 27.69
CA THR A 49 -18.50 18.31 26.62
C THR A 49 -17.12 18.61 27.18
N LEU A 50 -16.99 19.59 28.10
CA LEU A 50 -15.72 19.94 28.71
C LEU A 50 -15.17 18.80 29.59
N THR A 51 -16.02 18.13 30.34
CA THR A 51 -15.64 16.98 31.19
C THR A 51 -15.14 15.82 30.34
N ASN A 52 -15.84 15.51 29.24
CA ASN A 52 -15.41 14.48 28.30
C ASN A 52 -14.09 14.86 27.61
N ALA A 53 -13.93 16.12 27.18
CA ALA A 53 -12.70 16.60 26.57
C ALA A 53 -11.50 16.49 27.53
N ASN A 54 -11.66 16.90 28.80
CA ASN A 54 -10.62 16.77 29.81
C ASN A 54 -10.26 15.31 30.11
N SER A 55 -11.26 14.41 30.15
CA SER A 55 -11.02 12.97 30.34
C SER A 55 -10.23 12.37 29.18
N LEU A 56 -10.58 12.71 27.94
CA LEU A 56 -9.84 12.29 26.74
C LEU A 56 -8.42 12.84 26.73
N PHE A 57 -8.24 14.10 27.11
CA PHE A 57 -6.92 14.71 27.21
C PHE A 57 -6.05 14.05 28.27
N GLY A 58 -6.61 13.74 29.45
CA GLY A 58 -5.90 12.99 30.49
C GLY A 58 -5.45 11.60 30.01
N GLN A 59 -6.33 10.87 29.32
CA GLN A 59 -5.99 9.57 28.72
C GLN A 59 -4.85 9.70 27.69
N PHE A 60 -4.88 10.74 26.86
CA PHE A 60 -3.81 11.00 25.90
C PHE A 60 -2.47 11.29 26.58
N VAL A 61 -2.46 12.11 27.65
CA VAL A 61 -1.25 12.40 28.43
C VAL A 61 -0.68 11.13 29.05
N ASP A 62 -1.52 10.28 29.63
CA ASP A 62 -1.10 9.00 30.22
C ASP A 62 -0.53 8.05 29.15
N GLU A 63 -1.15 7.98 27.96
CA GLU A 63 -0.65 7.18 26.84
C GLU A 63 0.70 7.72 26.31
N LEU A 64 0.88 9.05 26.29
CA LEU A 64 2.11 9.69 25.84
C LEU A 64 3.26 9.49 26.84
N ASP A 65 2.99 9.56 28.15
CA ASP A 65 3.98 9.25 29.20
C ASP A 65 4.41 7.78 29.16
N LEU A 66 3.46 6.87 28.96
CA LEU A 66 3.74 5.45 28.76
C LEU A 66 4.66 5.24 27.55
N LEU A 67 4.42 5.94 26.45
CA LEU A 67 5.26 5.87 25.26
C LEU A 67 6.68 6.37 25.56
N CYS A 68 6.81 7.54 26.20
CA CYS A 68 8.12 8.11 26.54
C CYS A 68 8.96 7.19 27.43
N THR A 69 8.32 6.46 28.33
CA THR A 69 9.02 5.64 29.33
C THR A 69 9.20 4.18 28.92
N LYS A 70 8.29 3.64 28.10
CA LYS A 70 8.21 2.19 27.83
C LYS A 70 8.08 1.80 26.36
N TRP A 71 8.24 2.72 25.40
CA TRP A 71 8.04 2.40 23.97
C TRP A 71 8.74 1.11 23.54
N LYS A 72 9.98 0.87 24.01
CA LYS A 72 10.78 -0.33 23.68
C LYS A 72 10.13 -1.66 24.03
N GLU A 73 9.19 -1.67 24.96
CA GLU A 73 8.46 -2.87 25.43
C GLU A 73 7.06 -2.96 24.81
N LEU A 74 6.59 -1.89 24.18
CA LEU A 74 5.24 -1.84 23.62
C LEU A 74 5.18 -2.58 22.28
N PRO A 75 4.13 -3.38 22.03
CA PRO A 75 3.85 -3.88 20.69
C PRO A 75 3.45 -2.73 19.76
N MET A 76 3.80 -2.86 18.48
CA MET A 76 3.52 -1.87 17.43
C MET A 76 2.06 -1.38 17.42
N LYS A 77 1.08 -2.27 17.64
CA LYS A 77 -0.34 -1.90 17.72
C LYS A 77 -0.66 -0.78 18.72
N HIS A 78 0.11 -0.66 19.82
CA HIS A 78 -0.11 0.39 20.81
C HIS A 78 0.41 1.73 20.28
N LEU A 79 1.57 1.74 19.63
CA LEU A 79 2.14 2.93 18.99
C LEU A 79 1.19 3.46 17.89
N LEU A 80 0.67 2.55 17.07
CA LEU A 80 -0.23 2.88 15.96
C LEU A 80 -1.62 3.33 16.42
N LYS A 81 -2.03 3.00 17.65
CA LYS A 81 -3.26 3.54 18.24
C LYS A 81 -3.11 5.01 18.59
N ILE A 82 -1.94 5.41 19.09
CA ILE A 82 -1.61 6.80 19.45
C ILE A 82 -1.36 7.63 18.18
N PHE A 83 -0.70 7.02 17.19
CA PHE A 83 -0.40 7.61 15.89
C PHE A 83 -1.07 6.81 14.76
N PRO A 84 -2.40 6.96 14.59
CA PRO A 84 -3.15 6.22 13.58
C PRO A 84 -2.94 6.76 12.15
N GLY A 85 -2.35 7.95 12.03
CA GLY A 85 -2.13 8.60 10.75
C GLY A 85 -0.94 8.02 9.98
N THR A 86 -1.10 7.85 8.67
CA THR A 86 0.00 7.69 7.71
C THR A 86 0.57 9.05 7.26
N GLY A 87 0.24 10.13 7.97
CA GLY A 87 0.76 11.48 7.71
C GLY A 87 2.22 11.59 8.13
N PRO A 88 2.90 12.70 7.82
CA PRO A 88 4.30 12.88 8.21
C PRO A 88 4.38 12.87 9.74
N ILE A 89 4.86 11.77 10.32
CA ILE A 89 5.11 11.63 11.77
C ILE A 89 6.02 12.75 12.27
N GLU A 90 6.86 13.31 11.42
CA GLU A 90 7.69 14.49 11.68
C GLU A 90 6.85 15.70 12.13
N PHE A 91 5.65 15.88 11.59
CA PHE A 91 4.73 16.94 12.00
C PHE A 91 4.13 16.66 13.38
N ASP A 92 3.62 15.45 13.60
CA ASP A 92 3.02 15.04 14.88
C ASP A 92 4.07 15.03 16.01
N THR A 93 5.27 14.51 15.74
CA THR A 93 6.39 14.52 16.67
C THR A 93 6.95 15.92 16.91
N THR A 94 6.88 16.84 15.94
CA THR A 94 7.25 18.25 16.15
C THR A 94 6.31 18.94 17.13
N ILE A 95 5.02 18.61 17.12
CA ILE A 95 4.04 19.13 18.08
C ILE A 95 4.26 18.48 19.45
N LEU A 96 4.56 17.18 19.48
CA LEU A 96 4.70 16.42 20.72
C LEU A 96 6.08 16.49 21.37
N LYS A 97 7.09 17.05 20.70
CA LYS A 97 8.47 17.12 21.22
C LYS A 97 8.60 17.85 22.56
N GLU A 98 7.70 18.78 22.87
CA GLU A 98 7.69 19.50 24.15
C GLU A 98 7.23 18.60 25.31
N PHE A 99 6.57 17.48 24.99
CA PHE A 99 6.02 16.52 25.93
C PHE A 99 6.79 15.19 25.96
N MET A 100 7.80 15.04 25.09
CA MET A 100 8.59 13.81 24.96
C MET A 100 10.06 14.05 25.30
N GLN A 101 10.74 13.01 25.80
CA GLN A 101 12.19 13.08 25.98
C GLN A 101 12.87 13.18 24.60
N ALA A 102 13.84 14.09 24.47
CA ALA A 102 14.44 14.42 23.18
C ALA A 102 15.15 13.24 22.49
N ASP A 103 15.57 12.25 23.26
CA ASP A 103 16.23 11.02 22.81
C ASP A 103 15.25 9.95 22.30
N VAL A 104 13.98 10.00 22.69
CA VAL A 104 12.95 9.03 22.25
C VAL A 104 12.41 9.36 20.86
N ILE A 105 12.36 10.64 20.50
CA ILE A 105 11.75 11.12 19.25
C ILE A 105 12.41 10.52 18.01
N PRO A 106 13.75 10.53 17.85
CA PRO A 106 14.39 9.97 16.66
C PRO A 106 14.08 8.48 16.46
N ASP A 107 14.05 7.70 17.55
CA ASP A 107 13.80 6.26 17.48
C ASP A 107 12.35 5.96 17.08
N LEU A 108 11.39 6.73 17.59
CA LEU A 108 10.00 6.63 17.17
C LEU A 108 9.80 7.05 15.72
N CYS A 109 10.43 8.15 15.27
CA CYS A 109 10.40 8.55 13.87
C CYS A 109 10.87 7.41 12.96
N LEU A 110 11.95 6.72 13.33
CA LEU A 110 12.47 5.59 12.56
C LEU A 110 11.46 4.43 12.48
N ILE A 111 10.86 4.04 13.61
CA ILE A 111 9.80 3.02 13.66
C ILE A 111 8.62 3.37 12.76
N PHE A 112 8.18 4.63 12.80
CA PHE A 112 7.02 5.06 12.05
C PHE A 112 7.31 5.26 10.56
N THR A 113 8.53 5.67 10.20
CA THR A 113 9.00 5.68 8.80
C THR A 113 8.98 4.27 8.23
N PHE A 114 9.47 3.27 8.97
CA PHE A 114 9.31 1.86 8.59
C PHE A 114 7.85 1.52 8.35
N TRP A 115 6.98 1.85 9.31
CA TRP A 115 5.58 1.43 9.24
C TRP A 115 4.85 2.03 8.04
N THR A 116 5.13 3.30 7.75
CA THR A 116 4.57 4.02 6.60
C THR A 116 5.04 3.43 5.28
N ASN A 117 6.31 3.04 5.20
CA ASN A 117 6.92 2.49 3.99
C ASN A 117 6.91 0.95 3.93
N ARG A 118 6.26 0.28 4.89
CA ARG A 118 6.37 -1.18 5.06
C ARG A 118 6.05 -1.96 3.79
N LYS A 119 5.00 -1.56 3.06
CA LYS A 119 4.65 -2.21 1.79
C LYS A 119 5.79 -2.09 0.78
N TYR A 120 6.32 -0.88 0.58
CA TYR A 120 7.40 -0.64 -0.35
C TYR A 120 8.68 -1.41 0.05
N LEU A 121 9.02 -1.46 1.35
CA LEU A 121 10.14 -2.24 1.86
C LEU A 121 9.96 -3.76 1.64
N HIS A 122 8.74 -4.27 1.77
CA HIS A 122 8.44 -5.66 1.42
C HIS A 122 8.60 -5.90 -0.08
N ASP A 123 8.09 -5.00 -0.92
CA ASP A 123 8.21 -5.10 -2.38
C ASP A 123 9.70 -5.09 -2.79
N GLN A 124 10.54 -4.25 -2.17
CA GLN A 124 12.00 -4.27 -2.33
C GLN A 124 12.62 -5.61 -1.94
N ALA A 125 12.24 -6.15 -0.79
CA ALA A 125 12.77 -7.40 -0.25
C ALA A 125 12.54 -8.57 -1.20
N PHE A 126 11.33 -8.69 -1.73
CA PHE A 126 11.01 -9.75 -2.68
C PHE A 126 11.66 -9.51 -4.05
N GLY A 127 11.74 -8.27 -4.52
CA GLY A 127 12.44 -7.96 -5.77
C GLY A 127 13.94 -8.24 -5.71
N PHE A 128 14.54 -8.05 -4.54
CA PHE A 128 15.91 -8.48 -4.28
C PHE A 128 16.06 -10.00 -4.42
N GLU A 129 15.15 -10.78 -3.84
CA GLU A 129 15.13 -12.24 -4.01
C GLU A 129 14.94 -12.65 -5.48
N ASP A 130 14.03 -11.97 -6.21
CA ASP A 130 13.77 -12.22 -7.63
C ASP A 130 15.05 -11.96 -8.46
N LEU A 131 15.85 -10.93 -8.15
CA LEU A 131 17.12 -10.65 -8.82
C LEU A 131 18.22 -11.67 -8.49
N LEU A 132 18.33 -12.07 -7.21
CA LEU A 132 19.26 -13.12 -6.81
C LEU A 132 18.99 -14.41 -7.59
N GLU A 133 17.71 -14.77 -7.76
CA GLU A 133 17.31 -15.94 -8.52
C GLU A 133 17.61 -15.78 -10.02
N ARG A 134 17.20 -14.65 -10.63
CA ARG A 134 17.43 -14.36 -12.06
C ARG A 134 18.90 -14.53 -12.45
N TYR A 135 19.80 -13.98 -11.65
CA TYR A 135 21.23 -13.98 -11.93
C TYR A 135 22.00 -15.10 -11.22
N GLN A 136 21.30 -16.04 -10.56
CA GLN A 136 21.89 -17.18 -9.85
C GLN A 136 22.99 -16.77 -8.86
N ILE A 137 22.76 -15.65 -8.17
CA ILE A 137 23.70 -15.09 -7.19
C ILE A 137 23.57 -15.90 -5.91
N SER A 138 24.70 -16.39 -5.39
CA SER A 138 24.72 -17.05 -4.10
C SER A 138 24.45 -16.01 -3.01
N SER A 139 23.25 -16.05 -2.40
CA SER A 139 22.93 -15.19 -1.28
C SER A 139 23.96 -15.40 -0.16
N LYS A 140 24.79 -14.39 0.12
CA LYS A 140 25.42 -14.29 1.44
C LYS A 140 24.30 -14.32 2.48
N THR A 141 24.52 -15.04 3.58
CA THR A 141 23.50 -15.31 4.60
C THR A 141 22.89 -14.07 5.25
N ASP A 142 23.55 -12.91 5.16
CA ASP A 142 23.15 -11.69 5.88
C ASP A 142 22.01 -10.91 5.22
N TYR A 143 21.95 -10.81 3.88
CA TYR A 143 20.89 -10.05 3.20
C TYR A 143 19.52 -10.71 3.33
N LYS A 144 19.46 -12.02 3.07
CA LYS A 144 18.24 -12.80 3.21
C LYS A 144 17.71 -12.75 4.65
N LYS A 145 18.59 -12.78 5.63
CA LYS A 145 18.20 -12.65 7.04
C LYS A 145 17.59 -11.26 7.30
N THR A 146 18.28 -10.19 6.89
CA THR A 146 17.83 -8.80 7.07
C THR A 146 16.44 -8.58 6.49
N PHE A 147 16.20 -9.00 5.25
CA PHE A 147 14.88 -8.89 4.62
C PHE A 147 13.81 -9.75 5.28
N ASN A 148 14.15 -10.98 5.70
CA ASN A 148 13.21 -11.83 6.44
C ASN A 148 12.81 -11.23 7.79
N ASP A 149 13.76 -10.61 8.50
CA ASP A 149 13.51 -9.98 9.79
C ASP A 149 12.61 -8.74 9.63
N LEU A 150 12.77 -7.98 8.53
CA LEU A 150 11.85 -6.90 8.15
C LEU A 150 10.42 -7.39 7.84
N ILE A 151 10.29 -8.38 6.96
CA ILE A 151 8.98 -8.86 6.48
C ILE A 151 8.11 -9.39 7.63
N LYS A 152 8.75 -9.99 8.64
CA LYS A 152 8.07 -10.55 9.82
C LYS A 152 7.51 -9.50 10.77
N ILE A 153 7.99 -8.25 10.71
CA ILE A 153 7.49 -7.17 11.56
C ILE A 153 5.99 -7.00 11.33
N ASN A 154 5.22 -7.04 12.41
CA ASN A 154 3.77 -6.89 12.39
C ASN A 154 3.29 -6.15 13.64
N GLU A 155 1.97 -5.97 13.78
CA GLU A 155 1.36 -5.22 14.87
C GLU A 155 1.65 -5.77 16.28
N LYS A 156 2.06 -7.05 16.38
CA LYS A 156 2.44 -7.69 17.64
C LYS A 156 3.94 -7.61 17.93
N THR A 157 4.75 -7.27 16.93
CA THR A 157 6.19 -7.08 17.09
C THR A 157 6.45 -5.98 18.10
N ILE A 158 7.44 -6.19 18.97
CA ILE A 158 7.82 -5.21 19.97
C ILE A 158 8.54 -4.04 19.28
N ALA A 159 8.31 -2.81 19.72
CA ALA A 159 8.85 -1.64 19.04
C ALA A 159 10.39 -1.60 19.00
N SER A 160 11.07 -2.10 20.04
CA SER A 160 12.54 -2.25 20.02
C SER A 160 13.02 -3.21 18.94
N GLU A 161 12.33 -4.35 18.74
CA GLU A 161 12.64 -5.29 17.68
C GLU A 161 12.41 -4.67 16.28
N CYS A 162 11.32 -3.91 16.12
CA CYS A 162 11.06 -3.16 14.89
C CYS A 162 12.18 -2.14 14.60
N TYR A 163 12.57 -1.37 15.63
CA TYR A 163 13.65 -0.40 15.55
C TYR A 163 14.99 -1.05 15.17
N ASP A 164 15.40 -2.10 15.87
CA ASP A 164 16.68 -2.78 15.64
C ASP A 164 16.74 -3.40 14.24
N ASN A 165 15.66 -4.07 13.81
CA ASN A 165 15.59 -4.69 12.49
C ASN A 165 15.60 -3.65 11.37
N TYR A 166 14.84 -2.56 11.51
CA TYR A 166 14.83 -1.50 10.49
C TYR A 166 16.16 -0.75 10.44
N ARG A 167 16.74 -0.43 11.59
CA ARG A 167 18.08 0.17 11.65
C ARG A 167 19.12 -0.73 10.99
N HIS A 168 19.09 -2.03 11.24
CA HIS A 168 20.00 -2.96 10.59
C HIS A 168 19.83 -2.97 9.07
N TYR A 169 18.59 -2.92 8.56
CA TYR A 169 18.33 -2.75 7.14
C TYR A 169 18.90 -1.44 6.58
N LEU A 170 18.76 -0.32 7.29
CA LEU A 170 19.34 0.95 6.85
C LEU A 170 20.86 0.84 6.69
N GLU A 171 21.53 0.24 7.68
CA GLU A 171 22.98 0.11 7.72
C GLU A 171 23.54 -0.87 6.66
N THR A 172 22.78 -1.91 6.31
CA THR A 172 23.26 -3.00 5.44
C THR A 172 22.74 -2.93 4.00
N ILE A 173 21.61 -2.27 3.76
CA ILE A 173 20.93 -2.21 2.47
C ILE A 173 20.73 -0.75 2.05
N GLU A 174 19.94 0.04 2.79
CA GLU A 174 19.48 1.36 2.30
C GLU A 174 20.65 2.34 2.08
N ASN A 175 21.65 2.33 2.97
CA ASN A 175 22.83 3.18 2.86
C ASN A 175 23.92 2.60 1.93
N VAL A 176 23.76 1.37 1.46
CA VAL A 176 24.76 0.66 0.64
C VAL A 176 24.40 0.74 -0.85
N TYR A 177 23.11 0.60 -1.18
CA TYR A 177 22.64 0.57 -2.56
C TYR A 177 21.98 1.89 -2.97
N SER A 178 22.05 2.21 -4.26
CA SER A 178 21.44 3.43 -4.79
C SER A 178 19.91 3.39 -4.65
N THR A 179 19.29 4.57 -4.52
CA THR A 179 17.82 4.69 -4.54
C THR A 179 17.21 4.14 -5.82
N TYR A 180 17.92 4.23 -6.96
CA TYR A 180 17.47 3.66 -8.23
C TYR A 180 17.46 2.14 -8.19
N MET A 181 18.51 1.52 -7.65
CA MET A 181 18.57 0.06 -7.50
C MET A 181 17.48 -0.46 -6.57
N LEU A 182 17.30 0.19 -5.42
CA LEU A 182 16.23 -0.17 -4.48
C LEU A 182 14.84 0.02 -5.09
N SER A 183 14.65 1.07 -5.89
CA SER A 183 13.39 1.28 -6.62
C SER A 183 13.17 0.25 -7.72
N LEU A 184 14.22 -0.19 -8.40
CA LEU A 184 14.16 -1.28 -9.38
C LEU A 184 13.71 -2.58 -8.70
N CYS A 185 14.28 -2.94 -7.55
CA CYS A 185 13.83 -4.11 -6.80
C CYS A 185 12.33 -4.05 -6.50
N ALA A 186 11.84 -2.92 -5.95
CA ALA A 186 10.41 -2.77 -5.69
C ALA A 186 9.56 -2.90 -6.97
N ALA A 187 9.99 -2.27 -8.06
CA ALA A 187 9.29 -2.29 -9.34
C ALA A 187 9.24 -3.69 -9.96
N LEU A 188 10.35 -4.44 -9.92
CA LEU A 188 10.42 -5.82 -10.39
C LEU A 188 9.42 -6.71 -9.67
N HIS A 189 9.31 -6.58 -8.35
CA HIS A 189 8.38 -7.39 -7.57
C HIS A 189 6.92 -7.08 -7.90
N VAL A 190 6.58 -5.80 -8.07
CA VAL A 190 5.20 -5.38 -8.34
C VAL A 190 4.79 -5.70 -9.78
N SER A 191 5.73 -5.73 -10.71
CA SER A 191 5.47 -5.83 -12.15
C SER A 191 5.85 -7.20 -12.75
N LYS A 192 5.57 -8.31 -12.04
CA LYS A 192 5.92 -9.67 -12.50
C LYS A 192 5.34 -10.04 -13.88
N GLU A 193 4.10 -9.63 -14.16
CA GLU A 193 3.47 -9.90 -15.46
C GLU A 193 4.18 -9.15 -16.61
N LEU A 194 4.58 -7.90 -16.36
CA LEU A 194 5.38 -7.12 -17.29
C LEU A 194 6.74 -7.78 -17.52
N MET A 195 7.40 -8.24 -16.46
CA MET A 195 8.68 -8.92 -16.57
C MET A 195 8.60 -10.21 -17.38
N GLN A 196 7.57 -11.04 -17.14
CA GLN A 196 7.33 -12.23 -17.95
C GLN A 196 7.13 -11.88 -19.42
N PHE A 197 6.32 -10.86 -19.71
CA PHE A 197 6.10 -10.38 -21.07
C PHE A 197 7.41 -9.89 -21.74
N LEU A 198 8.23 -9.13 -21.01
CA LEU A 198 9.51 -8.65 -21.50
C LEU A 198 10.50 -9.80 -21.77
N GLU A 199 10.46 -10.88 -20.99
CA GLU A 199 11.30 -12.06 -21.21
C GLU A 199 10.87 -12.85 -22.46
N ASP A 200 9.57 -12.95 -22.70
CA ASP A 200 9.02 -13.66 -23.86
C ASP A 200 9.30 -12.94 -25.19
N LEU A 201 9.53 -11.63 -25.16
CA LEU A 201 9.89 -10.84 -26.35
C LEU A 201 11.32 -11.12 -26.80
N THR A 202 11.49 -11.55 -28.05
CA THR A 202 12.81 -11.61 -28.67
C THR A 202 13.27 -10.21 -29.12
N VAL A 203 14.57 -10.06 -29.38
CA VAL A 203 15.13 -8.80 -29.94
C VAL A 203 14.44 -8.44 -31.26
N ASN A 204 14.18 -9.44 -32.10
CA ASN A 204 13.48 -9.23 -33.37
C ASN A 204 12.03 -8.76 -33.15
N ASP A 205 11.35 -9.20 -32.08
CA ASP A 205 10.00 -8.75 -31.79
C ASP A 205 9.97 -7.27 -31.38
N ALA A 206 10.98 -6.82 -30.62
CA ALA A 206 11.12 -5.40 -30.27
C ALA A 206 11.37 -4.52 -31.50
N ASP A 207 12.25 -4.95 -32.40
CA ASP A 207 12.52 -4.23 -33.65
C ASP A 207 11.30 -4.20 -34.57
N ASN A 208 10.59 -5.32 -34.70
CA ASN A 208 9.35 -5.40 -35.47
C ASN A 208 8.25 -4.50 -34.89
N LEU A 209 8.17 -4.37 -33.56
CA LEU A 209 7.22 -3.46 -32.90
C LEU A 209 7.54 -1.99 -33.19
N LEU A 210 8.83 -1.61 -33.22
CA LEU A 210 9.24 -0.26 -33.60
C LEU A 210 8.97 0.04 -35.08
N GLU A 211 9.27 -0.91 -35.97
CA GLU A 211 8.99 -0.77 -37.40
C GLU A 211 7.49 -0.61 -37.65
N ALA A 212 6.67 -1.45 -37.01
CA ALA A 212 5.23 -1.37 -37.10
C ALA A 212 4.67 -0.04 -36.57
N VAL A 213 5.25 0.53 -35.51
CA VAL A 213 4.89 1.85 -34.98
C VAL A 213 5.27 2.99 -35.93
N ASN A 214 6.41 2.91 -36.60
CA ASN A 214 6.83 3.92 -37.57
C ASN A 214 5.94 3.94 -38.84
N ASP A 215 5.36 2.79 -39.18
CA ASP A 215 4.50 2.61 -40.34
C ASP A 215 2.99 2.78 -40.04
N TRP A 216 2.59 2.86 -38.76
CA TRP A 216 1.19 2.84 -38.35
C TRP A 216 0.59 4.22 -38.02
N ASP A 217 -0.50 4.56 -38.72
CA ASP A 217 -1.25 5.82 -38.52
C ASP A 217 -2.38 5.70 -37.46
N GLU A 218 -3.00 4.52 -37.22
CA GLU A 218 -4.13 4.39 -36.27
C GLU A 218 -4.31 2.94 -35.74
N THR A 219 -3.85 2.61 -34.52
CA THR A 219 -4.30 1.39 -33.78
C THR A 219 -4.41 1.59 -32.25
N LEU A 220 -5.06 0.62 -31.57
CA LEU A 220 -5.51 0.61 -30.16
C LEU A 220 -4.43 0.78 -29.08
N ILE A 221 -3.16 0.53 -29.39
CA ILE A 221 -2.03 0.67 -28.45
C ILE A 221 -1.29 1.95 -28.79
N SER A 222 -1.06 2.80 -27.80
CA SER A 222 -0.36 4.05 -28.04
C SER A 222 1.09 3.79 -28.45
N THR A 223 1.59 4.51 -29.46
CA THR A 223 3.01 4.56 -29.86
C THR A 223 3.94 4.70 -28.66
N LYS A 224 3.51 5.51 -27.67
CA LYS A 224 4.23 5.68 -26.41
C LYS A 224 4.41 4.38 -25.64
N SER A 225 3.37 3.56 -25.51
CA SER A 225 3.44 2.27 -24.81
C SER A 225 4.47 1.34 -25.46
N VAL A 226 4.50 1.27 -26.79
CA VAL A 226 5.49 0.45 -27.50
C VAL A 226 6.91 0.96 -27.28
N ILE A 227 7.13 2.27 -27.36
CA ILE A 227 8.44 2.88 -27.07
C ILE A 227 8.88 2.59 -25.63
N ASP A 228 7.96 2.73 -24.67
CA ASP A 228 8.23 2.47 -23.25
C ASP A 228 8.61 1.00 -23.02
N PHE A 229 7.94 0.04 -23.68
CA PHE A 229 8.30 -1.39 -23.62
C PHE A 229 9.67 -1.68 -24.23
N VAL A 230 9.96 -1.12 -25.40
CA VAL A 230 11.26 -1.33 -26.06
C VAL A 230 12.38 -0.76 -25.20
N LYS A 231 12.19 0.43 -24.62
CA LYS A 231 13.15 1.02 -23.69
C LYS A 231 13.40 0.14 -22.46
N LEU A 232 12.36 -0.44 -21.86
CA LEU A 232 12.50 -1.40 -20.76
C LEU A 232 13.23 -2.67 -21.20
N LYS A 233 12.92 -3.23 -22.38
CA LYS A 233 13.60 -4.41 -22.91
C LYS A 233 15.09 -4.13 -23.12
N THR A 234 15.43 -3.01 -23.76
CA THR A 234 16.82 -2.59 -23.99
C THR A 234 17.58 -2.40 -22.68
N PHE A 235 16.94 -1.82 -21.66
CA PHE A 235 17.52 -1.69 -20.31
C PHE A 235 17.96 -3.05 -19.75
N PHE A 236 17.09 -4.06 -19.79
CA PHE A 236 17.43 -5.41 -19.30
C PHE A 236 18.45 -6.12 -20.19
N ILE A 237 18.40 -5.94 -21.51
CA ILE A 237 19.43 -6.49 -22.42
C ILE A 237 20.81 -5.95 -22.05
N ASN A 238 20.93 -4.64 -21.83
CA ASN A 238 22.20 -4.02 -21.45
C ASN A 238 22.70 -4.53 -20.09
N ALA A 239 21.79 -4.73 -19.13
CA ALA A 239 22.12 -5.31 -17.83
C ALA A 239 22.61 -6.75 -17.97
N ASP A 240 21.87 -7.58 -18.71
CA ASP A 240 22.20 -8.99 -18.94
C ASP A 240 23.57 -9.13 -19.65
N VAL A 241 23.85 -8.29 -20.66
CA VAL A 241 25.17 -8.25 -21.34
C VAL A 241 26.29 -7.89 -20.35
N SER A 242 26.09 -6.85 -19.54
CA SER A 242 27.10 -6.38 -18.58
C SER A 242 27.39 -7.44 -17.50
N ILE A 243 26.36 -8.11 -17.00
CA ILE A 243 26.47 -9.15 -15.98
C ILE A 243 27.14 -10.41 -16.54
N GLU A 244 26.83 -10.81 -17.77
CA GLU A 244 27.49 -11.96 -18.41
C GLU A 244 28.96 -11.68 -18.76
N GLU A 245 29.29 -10.44 -19.15
CA GLU A 245 30.69 -10.02 -19.32
C GLU A 245 31.45 -10.15 -18.00
N LEU A 246 30.85 -9.68 -16.89
CA LEU A 246 31.42 -9.86 -15.56
C LEU A 246 31.60 -11.36 -15.22
N ARG A 247 30.56 -12.18 -15.42
CA ARG A 247 30.61 -13.62 -15.14
C ARG A 247 31.74 -14.33 -15.90
N SER A 248 32.13 -13.84 -17.07
CA SER A 248 33.26 -14.41 -17.82
C SER A 248 34.65 -14.17 -17.18
N HIS A 249 34.75 -13.20 -16.28
CA HIS A 249 36.00 -12.80 -15.61
C HIS A 249 36.05 -13.16 -14.11
N GLN A 250 34.94 -13.59 -13.50
CA GLN A 250 34.84 -13.94 -12.09
C GLN A 250 34.08 -15.25 -11.85
N ALA A 251 34.54 -16.02 -10.86
CA ALA A 251 34.00 -17.34 -10.56
C ALA A 251 32.63 -17.31 -9.84
N GLU A 252 32.41 -16.32 -8.98
CA GLU A 252 31.16 -16.13 -8.24
C GLU A 252 30.78 -14.65 -8.29
N LEU A 253 29.55 -14.37 -8.72
CA LEU A 253 28.97 -13.02 -8.65
C LEU A 253 28.40 -12.78 -7.26
N ALA A 254 28.64 -11.59 -6.74
CA ALA A 254 27.94 -11.06 -5.59
C ALA A 254 26.79 -10.13 -6.04
N PHE A 255 25.91 -9.75 -5.12
CA PHE A 255 24.80 -8.85 -5.47
C PHE A 255 25.31 -7.44 -5.79
N GLU A 256 26.39 -7.04 -5.14
CA GLU A 256 27.07 -5.77 -5.35
C GLU A 256 27.51 -5.61 -6.82
N ASP A 257 28.03 -6.67 -7.45
CA ASP A 257 28.41 -6.67 -8.86
C ASP A 257 27.21 -6.39 -9.78
N VAL A 258 26.06 -7.03 -9.49
CA VAL A 258 24.83 -6.84 -10.26
C VAL A 258 24.25 -5.45 -10.05
N ALA A 259 24.27 -4.95 -8.82
CA ALA A 259 23.85 -3.58 -8.52
C ALA A 259 24.70 -2.55 -9.26
N GLU A 260 26.02 -2.75 -9.33
CA GLU A 260 26.94 -1.88 -10.08
C GLU A 260 26.65 -1.86 -11.58
N CYS A 261 26.28 -3.00 -12.19
CA CYS A 261 25.85 -3.04 -13.59
C CYS A 261 24.61 -2.17 -13.83
N PHE A 262 23.57 -2.32 -13.01
CA PHE A 262 22.37 -1.50 -13.15
C PHE A 262 22.65 -0.02 -12.89
N ASP A 263 23.43 0.31 -11.86
CA ASP A 263 23.83 1.69 -11.55
C ASP A 263 24.67 2.34 -12.65
N ALA A 264 25.44 1.56 -13.41
CA ALA A 264 26.13 2.06 -14.60
C ALA A 264 25.13 2.43 -15.71
N ILE A 265 24.11 1.59 -15.94
CA ILE A 265 23.09 1.80 -16.97
C ILE A 265 22.18 2.98 -16.62
N PHE A 266 21.82 3.15 -15.35
CA PHE A 266 21.01 4.29 -14.89
C PHE A 266 21.65 5.67 -15.15
N LYS A 267 22.96 5.72 -15.38
CA LYS A 267 23.67 6.97 -15.70
C LYS A 267 23.55 7.36 -17.17
N ASP A 268 23.07 6.48 -18.03
CA ASP A 268 22.77 6.82 -19.42
C ASP A 268 21.51 7.67 -19.50
N ASP A 269 21.58 8.77 -20.26
CA ASP A 269 20.44 9.66 -20.51
C ASP A 269 19.29 8.90 -21.19
N GLU A 270 19.59 7.85 -21.96
CA GLU A 270 18.58 6.98 -22.57
C GLU A 270 17.67 6.33 -21.52
N PHE A 271 18.23 5.88 -20.39
CA PHE A 271 17.50 5.17 -19.33
C PHE A 271 17.01 6.07 -18.19
N LYS A 272 17.10 7.39 -18.40
CA LYS A 272 16.49 8.35 -17.49
C LYS A 272 15.00 8.03 -17.33
N ASN A 273 14.54 8.01 -16.08
CA ASN A 273 13.16 7.70 -15.67
C ASN A 273 12.67 6.28 -16.04
N VAL A 274 13.56 5.32 -16.33
CA VAL A 274 13.13 3.94 -16.68
C VAL A 274 12.27 3.29 -15.57
N ILE A 275 12.48 3.66 -14.30
CA ILE A 275 11.67 3.19 -13.16
C ILE A 275 10.19 3.61 -13.31
N GLU A 276 9.91 4.78 -13.89
CA GLU A 276 8.53 5.28 -14.08
C GLU A 276 7.77 4.43 -15.11
N LEU A 277 8.46 3.63 -15.93
CA LEU A 277 7.85 2.80 -16.97
C LEU A 277 7.25 1.49 -16.42
N PHE A 278 7.50 1.17 -15.15
CA PHE A 278 6.91 0.00 -14.48
C PHE A 278 5.49 0.27 -13.93
N ALA A 279 5.02 1.52 -13.99
CA ALA A 279 3.76 2.00 -13.41
C ALA A 279 2.55 1.91 -14.35
#